data_AF-A0A2H3CYE9-F1
#
_entry.id   AF-A0A2H3CYE9-F1
#
_cell.length_a   1.000
_cell.length_b   1.000
_cell.length_c   1.000
_cell.angle_alpha   90.00
_cell.angle_beta   90.00
_cell.angle_gamma   90.00
#
_symmetry.space_group_name_H-M   'P 1'
#
loop_
_entity.id
_entity.type
_entity.pdbx_description
1 polymer ?
#
loop_
_entity_poly.entity_id
_entity_poly.type
_entity_poly.pdbx_seq_one_letter_code
_entity_poly.pdbx_strand_id
1 'polypeptide(L)'
;MFLKGCKEEITIVTPSCCDPTWAGKHVPDLDDDDIQAILWELAEVGFCVELMSLDAWLYSPTSTSTTDADAHKRLLGLCFPPLNGELAWIVRLEDANQGLGNPIWILRAPYVCALCRVMCTWPNCPSVLRKELRHYDEEQFLQMERHATGFYIDCFFKYFGRVPILPRALAHPPPFEGPTPLRPTLLSNCPGIYMDLTQWEDCE
;
A
#
# COMPACT_ATOMS: atom_id res chain seq x y z
N MET A 1 -11.88 -43.43 12.62
CA MET A 1 -12.39 -43.19 13.99
C MET A 1 -11.45 -42.23 14.69
N PHE A 2 -11.45 -40.93 14.32
CA PHE A 2 -10.50 -39.93 14.86
C PHE A 2 -11.19 -38.66 15.38
N LEU A 3 -12.52 -38.52 15.21
CA LEU A 3 -13.29 -37.31 15.56
C LEU A 3 -14.30 -37.52 16.70
N LYS A 4 -14.09 -38.53 17.57
CA LYS A 4 -14.98 -38.80 18.71
C LYS A 4 -14.44 -38.26 20.05
N GLY A 5 -13.20 -37.75 20.08
CA GLY A 5 -12.50 -37.32 21.31
C GLY A 5 -12.57 -35.83 21.64
N CYS A 6 -12.79 -34.94 20.68
CA CYS A 6 -12.62 -33.49 20.90
C CYS A 6 -13.91 -32.74 21.27
N LYS A 7 -14.99 -33.44 21.64
CA LYS A 7 -16.31 -32.80 21.82
C LYS A 7 -16.49 -32.12 23.19
N GLU A 8 -15.58 -32.37 24.14
CA GLU A 8 -15.68 -31.86 25.53
C GLU A 8 -14.38 -31.20 26.03
N GLU A 9 -13.31 -31.12 25.23
CA GLU A 9 -12.02 -30.52 25.64
C GLU A 9 -11.91 -29.02 25.34
N ILE A 10 -12.83 -28.45 24.54
CA ILE A 10 -12.85 -27.03 24.21
C ILE A 10 -14.18 -26.44 24.66
N THR A 11 -14.18 -25.87 25.86
CA THR A 11 -15.23 -24.93 26.28
C THR A 11 -14.85 -23.58 25.68
N ILE A 12 -15.49 -23.20 24.57
CA ILE A 12 -15.42 -21.81 24.10
C ILE A 12 -16.18 -20.99 25.15
N VAL A 13 -15.44 -20.42 26.09
CA VAL A 13 -15.97 -19.39 26.99
C VAL A 13 -16.24 -18.19 26.10
N THR A 14 -17.45 -18.08 25.58
CA THR A 14 -17.92 -16.84 24.96
C THR A 14 -18.01 -15.84 26.10
N PRO A 15 -17.14 -14.83 26.19
CA PRO A 15 -17.36 -13.73 27.13
C PRO A 15 -18.77 -13.17 26.87
N SER A 16 -19.41 -12.63 27.91
CA SER A 16 -20.70 -11.93 27.77
C SER A 16 -20.64 -11.09 26.51
N CYS A 17 -21.52 -11.37 25.55
CA CYS A 17 -21.52 -10.80 24.22
C CYS A 17 -21.57 -9.27 24.35
N CYS A 18 -20.41 -8.62 24.37
CA CYS A 18 -20.34 -7.20 24.14
C CYS A 18 -20.76 -7.03 22.70
N ASP A 19 -21.80 -6.24 22.47
CA ASP A 19 -22.24 -5.93 21.12
C ASP A 19 -21.02 -5.42 20.34
N PRO A 20 -20.67 -6.05 19.21
CA PRO A 20 -19.47 -5.68 18.48
C PRO A 20 -19.59 -4.23 18.00
N THR A 21 -18.49 -3.50 18.12
CA THR A 21 -18.41 -2.11 17.65
C THR A 21 -17.29 -1.97 16.63
N TRP A 22 -17.48 -1.07 15.67
CA TRP A 22 -16.47 -0.64 14.70
C TRP A 22 -16.37 0.88 14.77
N ALA A 23 -15.15 1.40 14.91
CA ALA A 23 -14.90 2.84 15.13
C ALA A 23 -15.76 3.48 16.25
N GLY A 24 -16.16 2.70 17.26
CA GLY A 24 -17.04 3.14 18.35
C GLY A 24 -18.55 3.10 18.05
N LYS A 25 -18.97 2.72 16.83
CA LYS A 25 -20.37 2.52 16.43
C LYS A 25 -20.75 1.05 16.55
N HIS A 26 -21.97 0.74 16.98
CA HIS A 26 -22.46 -0.64 17.04
C HIS A 26 -22.64 -1.22 15.64
N VAL A 27 -22.21 -2.46 15.42
CA VAL A 27 -22.27 -3.13 14.10
C VAL A 27 -23.67 -3.16 13.49
N PRO A 28 -24.77 -3.41 14.24
CA PRO A 28 -26.11 -3.35 13.68
C PRO A 28 -26.57 -1.95 13.20
N ASP A 29 -25.91 -0.89 13.68
CA ASP A 29 -26.28 0.49 13.36
C ASP A 29 -25.48 1.07 12.19
N LEU A 30 -24.53 0.30 11.62
CA LEU A 30 -23.68 0.73 10.52
C LEU A 30 -24.51 1.06 9.28
N ASP A 31 -24.16 2.16 8.62
CA ASP A 31 -24.74 2.56 7.35
C ASP A 31 -23.86 2.16 6.17
N ASP A 32 -24.28 2.49 4.95
CA ASP A 32 -23.55 2.13 3.73
C ASP A 32 -22.16 2.78 3.66
N ASP A 33 -21.97 3.97 4.24
CA ASP A 33 -20.67 4.66 4.27
C ASP A 33 -19.72 3.94 5.24
N ASP A 34 -20.20 3.51 6.40
CA ASP A 34 -19.41 2.67 7.31
C ASP A 34 -18.98 1.35 6.65
N ILE A 35 -19.89 0.70 5.92
CA ILE A 35 -19.58 -0.54 5.20
C ILE A 35 -18.54 -0.28 4.12
N GLN A 36 -18.62 0.83 3.39
CA GLN A 36 -17.62 1.21 2.40
C GLN A 36 -16.25 1.48 3.04
N ALA A 37 -16.20 2.14 4.19
CA ALA A 37 -14.98 2.35 4.95
C ALA A 37 -14.34 1.04 5.43
N ILE A 38 -15.14 0.08 5.92
CA ILE A 38 -14.66 -1.26 6.27
C ILE A 38 -14.08 -1.99 5.05
N LEU A 39 -14.80 -1.96 3.92
CA LEU A 39 -14.35 -2.62 2.68
C LEU A 39 -13.09 -1.95 2.10
N TRP A 40 -12.96 -0.64 2.28
CA TRP A 40 -11.75 0.09 1.93
C TRP A 40 -10.58 -0.35 2.81
N GLU A 41 -10.75 -0.37 4.14
CA GLU A 41 -9.70 -0.76 5.09
C GLU A 41 -9.21 -2.19 4.82
N LEU A 42 -10.14 -3.14 4.60
CA LEU A 42 -9.80 -4.52 4.25
C LEU A 42 -9.04 -4.62 2.93
N ALA A 43 -9.43 -3.83 1.92
CA ALA A 43 -8.74 -3.82 0.64
C ALA A 43 -7.34 -3.22 0.76
N GLU A 44 -7.17 -2.14 1.52
CA GLU A 44 -5.89 -1.47 1.71
C GLU A 44 -4.92 -2.38 2.48
N VAL A 45 -5.35 -3.00 3.59
CA VAL A 45 -4.56 -3.99 4.33
C VAL A 45 -4.20 -5.17 3.43
N GLY A 46 -5.17 -5.66 2.65
CA GLY A 46 -4.98 -6.74 1.69
C GLY A 46 -3.91 -6.41 0.65
N PHE A 47 -3.98 -5.21 0.05
CA PHE A 47 -2.98 -4.72 -0.90
C PHE A 47 -1.59 -4.62 -0.27
N CYS A 48 -1.46 -4.02 0.93
CA CYS A 48 -0.17 -3.89 1.61
C CYS A 48 0.47 -5.27 1.85
N VAL A 49 -0.30 -6.23 2.38
CA VAL A 49 0.17 -7.60 2.63
C VAL A 49 0.56 -8.29 1.33
N GLU A 50 -0.22 -8.13 0.27
CA GLU A 50 0.05 -8.71 -1.05
C GLU A 50 1.32 -8.15 -1.69
N LEU A 51 1.51 -6.83 -1.66
CA LEU A 51 2.71 -6.19 -2.19
C LEU A 51 3.96 -6.60 -1.40
N MET A 52 3.90 -6.59 -0.06
CA MET A 52 5.00 -7.06 0.78
C MET A 52 5.33 -8.54 0.54
N SER A 53 4.30 -9.38 0.38
CA SER A 53 4.48 -10.81 0.10
C SER A 53 5.12 -11.03 -1.26
N LEU A 54 4.65 -10.33 -2.29
CA LEU A 54 5.24 -10.42 -3.64
C LEU A 54 6.69 -9.94 -3.64
N ASP A 55 6.96 -8.82 -2.98
CA ASP A 55 8.31 -8.28 -2.86
C ASP A 55 9.25 -9.28 -2.18
N ALA A 56 8.84 -9.91 -1.07
CA ALA A 56 9.64 -10.93 -0.40
C ALA A 56 9.96 -12.16 -1.28
N TRP A 57 9.12 -12.47 -2.28
CA TRP A 57 9.36 -13.54 -3.25
C TRP A 57 10.29 -13.15 -4.40
N LEU A 58 10.25 -11.87 -4.80
CA LEU A 58 10.93 -11.36 -5.99
C LEU A 58 12.28 -10.71 -5.67
N TYR A 59 12.38 -10.06 -4.53
CA TYR A 59 13.58 -9.39 -4.08
C TYR A 59 14.66 -10.44 -3.78
N SER A 60 15.73 -10.39 -4.57
CA SER A 60 16.94 -11.16 -4.32
C SER A 60 18.04 -10.15 -3.98
N PRO A 61 18.51 -10.09 -2.73
CA PRO A 61 19.56 -9.14 -2.36
C PRO A 61 20.83 -9.45 -3.16
N THR A 62 21.44 -8.40 -3.72
CA THR A 62 22.68 -8.50 -4.51
C THR A 62 23.91 -8.73 -3.63
N SER A 63 23.81 -8.43 -2.33
CA SER A 63 24.84 -8.67 -1.33
C SER A 63 24.23 -9.32 -0.08
N THR A 64 25.02 -10.05 0.70
CA THR A 64 24.58 -10.59 2.00
C THR A 64 24.64 -9.57 3.13
N SER A 65 24.78 -8.27 2.82
CA SER A 65 24.86 -7.22 3.83
C SER A 65 23.47 -6.96 4.44
N THR A 66 23.43 -6.80 5.76
CA THR A 66 22.19 -6.42 6.47
C THR A 66 21.71 -5.02 6.07
N THR A 67 22.65 -4.15 5.70
CA THR A 67 22.38 -2.76 5.29
C THR A 67 21.50 -2.67 4.04
N ASP A 68 21.75 -3.51 3.03
CA ASP A 68 20.96 -3.49 1.79
C ASP A 68 19.52 -3.96 2.01
N ALA A 69 19.33 -4.96 2.88
CA ALA A 69 18.01 -5.47 3.24
C ALA A 69 17.20 -4.43 4.04
N ASP A 70 17.85 -3.70 4.95
CA ASP A 70 17.18 -2.64 5.72
C ASP A 70 16.85 -1.43 4.84
N ALA A 71 17.74 -1.05 3.91
CA ALA A 71 17.46 0.00 2.93
C ALA A 71 16.28 -0.37 2.02
N HIS A 72 16.21 -1.63 1.56
CA HIS A 72 15.08 -2.11 0.75
C HIS A 72 13.76 -2.10 1.52
N LYS A 73 13.76 -2.51 2.80
CA LYS A 73 12.57 -2.42 3.67
C LYS A 73 12.08 -0.98 3.85
N ARG A 74 13.01 -0.02 4.02
CA ARG A 74 12.66 1.40 4.09
C ARG A 74 12.02 1.87 2.79
N LEU A 75 12.62 1.53 1.65
CA LEU A 75 12.09 1.85 0.33
C LEU A 75 10.68 1.26 0.11
N LEU A 76 10.45 0.02 0.55
CA LEU A 76 9.13 -0.61 0.52
C LEU A 76 8.13 0.13 1.43
N GLY A 77 8.55 0.55 2.63
CA GLY A 77 7.75 1.36 3.53
C GLY A 77 7.29 2.68 2.92
N LEU A 78 8.11 3.30 2.06
CA LEU A 78 7.75 4.53 1.34
C LEU A 78 6.60 4.36 0.33
N CYS A 79 6.14 3.13 0.06
CA CYS A 79 4.96 2.88 -0.78
C CYS A 79 3.64 3.12 -0.03
N PHE A 80 3.66 3.19 1.31
CA PHE A 80 2.47 3.20 2.14
C PHE A 80 2.43 4.41 3.09
N PRO A 81 1.24 4.96 3.37
CA PRO A 81 1.02 5.80 4.53
C PRO A 81 0.77 4.94 5.79
N PRO A 82 1.06 5.44 7.00
CA PRO A 82 1.89 6.62 7.28
C PRO A 82 3.37 6.36 6.96
N LEU A 83 4.16 7.42 6.79
CA LEU A 83 5.60 7.36 6.43
C LEU A 83 6.50 6.84 7.57
N ASN A 84 6.02 5.93 8.41
CA ASN A 84 6.77 5.23 9.45
C ASN A 84 6.90 3.75 9.05
N GLY A 85 7.87 3.43 8.19
CA GLY A 85 8.05 2.13 7.53
C GLY A 85 8.13 0.86 8.42
N GLU A 86 7.91 0.96 9.73
CA GLU A 86 7.75 -0.16 10.66
C GLU A 86 6.32 -0.74 10.71
N LEU A 87 5.31 -0.03 10.16
CA LEU A 87 3.89 -0.36 10.35
C LEU A 87 3.08 -0.40 9.04
N ALA A 88 3.66 -0.86 7.93
CA ALA A 88 3.00 -0.91 6.61
C ALA A 88 1.67 -1.71 6.56
N TRP A 89 1.37 -2.53 7.57
CA TRP A 89 0.10 -3.25 7.72
C TRP A 89 -0.94 -2.53 8.59
N ILE A 90 -0.58 -1.43 9.25
CA ILE A 90 -1.52 -0.61 10.03
C ILE A 90 -2.14 0.42 9.11
N VAL A 91 -3.31 0.08 8.58
CA VAL A 91 -4.15 1.01 7.84
C VAL A 91 -4.99 1.82 8.82
N ARG A 92 -4.97 3.14 8.67
CA ARG A 92 -5.77 4.06 9.48
C ARG A 92 -6.76 4.74 8.58
N LEU A 93 -8.01 4.83 9.02
CA LEU A 93 -9.07 5.46 8.22
C LEU A 93 -8.83 6.97 7.98
N GLU A 94 -8.08 7.63 8.87
CA GLU A 94 -7.62 9.01 8.67
C GLU A 94 -6.62 9.17 7.51
N ASP A 95 -5.93 8.08 7.15
CA ASP A 95 -5.01 8.03 6.00
C ASP A 95 -5.75 7.62 4.72
N ALA A 96 -7.09 7.49 4.76
CA ALA A 96 -7.86 7.18 3.57
C ALA A 96 -7.65 8.23 2.48
N ASN A 97 -7.64 7.76 1.23
CA ASN A 97 -7.31 8.58 0.06
C ASN A 97 -5.89 9.18 0.10
N GLN A 98 -4.97 8.68 0.93
CA GLN A 98 -3.53 8.90 0.79
C GLN A 98 -2.88 7.75 0.03
N GLY A 99 -1.57 7.83 -0.20
CA GLY A 99 -0.82 6.71 -0.78
C GLY A 99 -1.12 6.45 -2.25
N LEU A 100 -1.02 5.18 -2.63
CA LEU A 100 -1.27 4.68 -3.99
C LEU A 100 -2.75 4.70 -4.40
N GLY A 101 -3.68 4.86 -3.45
CA GLY A 101 -5.11 4.99 -3.71
C GLY A 101 -5.60 6.42 -3.88
N ASN A 102 -4.75 7.44 -3.66
CA ASN A 102 -5.17 8.85 -3.67
C ASN A 102 -5.73 9.24 -5.06
N PRO A 103 -6.92 9.85 -5.18
CA PRO A 103 -7.49 10.19 -6.49
C PRO A 103 -6.72 11.28 -7.24
N ILE A 104 -5.97 12.14 -6.54
CA ILE A 104 -5.18 13.22 -7.09
C ILE A 104 -3.79 12.70 -7.46
N TRP A 105 -3.48 12.70 -8.76
CA TRP A 105 -2.26 12.09 -9.29
C TRP A 105 -0.98 12.64 -8.63
N ILE A 106 -0.90 13.94 -8.38
CA ILE A 106 0.31 14.56 -7.82
C ILE A 106 0.55 14.12 -6.38
N LEU A 107 -0.49 13.89 -5.60
CA LEU A 107 -0.37 13.39 -4.22
C LEU A 107 -0.05 11.89 -4.19
N ARG A 108 -0.50 11.15 -5.22
CA ARG A 108 -0.17 9.74 -5.42
C ARG A 108 1.26 9.54 -5.93
N ALA A 109 1.81 10.53 -6.63
CA ALA A 109 3.05 10.38 -7.40
C ALA A 109 4.27 9.93 -6.58
N PRO A 110 4.55 10.48 -5.39
CA PRO A 110 5.66 10.00 -4.57
C PRO A 110 5.57 8.50 -4.25
N TYR A 111 4.37 7.99 -3.96
CA TYR A 111 4.18 6.59 -3.63
C TYR A 111 4.38 5.69 -4.85
N VAL A 112 3.92 6.12 -6.03
CA VAL A 112 4.16 5.39 -7.28
C VAL A 112 5.64 5.40 -7.66
N CYS A 113 6.34 6.52 -7.46
CA CYS A 113 7.80 6.58 -7.67
C CYS A 113 8.52 5.59 -6.74
N ALA A 114 8.19 5.55 -5.45
CA ALA A 114 8.72 4.57 -4.52
C ALA A 114 8.43 3.13 -4.99
N LEU A 115 7.19 2.85 -5.42
CA LEU A 115 6.79 1.55 -5.94
C LEU A 115 7.61 1.14 -7.18
N CYS A 116 7.81 2.06 -8.12
CA CYS A 116 8.64 1.83 -9.31
C CYS A 116 10.08 1.46 -8.92
N ARG A 117 10.64 2.12 -7.90
CA ARG A 117 11.98 1.85 -7.39
C ARG A 117 12.07 0.47 -6.73
N VAL A 118 11.07 0.07 -5.94
CA VAL A 118 10.94 -1.30 -5.42
C VAL A 118 10.92 -2.30 -6.58
N MET A 119 10.05 -2.09 -7.56
CA MET A 119 9.91 -2.95 -8.74
C MET A 119 11.17 -3.04 -9.59
N CYS A 120 12.04 -2.02 -9.58
CA CYS A 120 13.33 -2.06 -10.29
C CYS A 120 14.30 -3.10 -9.69
N THR A 121 14.11 -3.48 -8.44
CA THR A 121 14.88 -4.57 -7.79
C THR A 121 14.36 -5.95 -8.18
N TRP A 122 13.14 -6.05 -8.72
CA TRP A 122 12.52 -7.31 -9.11
C TRP A 122 13.07 -7.83 -10.46
N PRO A 123 13.10 -9.16 -10.66
CA PRO A 123 13.53 -9.75 -11.92
C PRO A 123 12.59 -9.37 -13.07
N ASN A 124 13.17 -9.20 -14.26
CA ASN A 124 12.44 -8.83 -15.49
C ASN A 124 11.70 -7.49 -15.43
N CYS A 125 12.08 -6.58 -14.52
CA CYS A 125 11.53 -5.24 -14.47
C CYS A 125 11.61 -4.53 -15.85
N PRO A 126 10.47 -4.05 -16.40
CA PRO A 126 10.41 -3.37 -17.68
C PRO A 126 11.36 -2.16 -17.76
N SER A 127 12.02 -1.98 -18.90
CA SER A 127 12.96 -0.87 -19.12
C SER A 127 12.29 0.51 -18.98
N VAL A 128 10.98 0.60 -19.18
CA VAL A 128 10.21 1.84 -18.97
C VAL A 128 10.19 2.27 -17.50
N LEU A 129 10.14 1.32 -16.56
CA LEU A 129 10.14 1.62 -15.11
C LEU A 129 11.54 1.96 -14.58
N ARG A 130 12.58 1.46 -15.24
CA ARG A 130 13.98 1.76 -14.91
C ARG A 130 14.42 3.15 -15.31
N LYS A 131 13.65 3.84 -16.15
CA LYS A 131 13.93 5.24 -16.49
C LYS A 131 13.53 6.09 -15.29
N GLU A 132 14.52 6.59 -14.55
CA GLU A 132 14.29 7.57 -13.48
C GLU A 132 13.56 8.78 -14.04
N LEU A 133 12.28 8.93 -13.70
CA LEU A 133 11.51 10.13 -13.97
C LEU A 133 11.82 11.17 -12.89
N ARG A 134 13.00 11.81 -13.01
CA ARG A 134 13.38 12.92 -12.12
C ARG A 134 12.42 14.10 -12.24
N HIS A 135 11.85 14.26 -13.42
CA HIS A 135 10.88 15.28 -13.75
C HIS A 135 9.75 14.63 -14.54
N TYR A 136 8.51 14.94 -14.19
CA TYR A 136 7.34 14.44 -14.90
C TYR A 136 6.22 15.48 -14.96
N ASP A 137 5.49 15.46 -16.06
CA ASP A 137 4.13 16.03 -16.14
C ASP A 137 3.08 14.95 -15.83
N GLU A 138 1.80 15.32 -15.83
CA GLU A 138 0.70 14.41 -15.53
C GLU A 138 0.61 13.24 -16.53
N GLU A 139 0.82 13.48 -17.83
CA GLU A 139 0.70 12.44 -18.85
C GLU A 139 1.79 11.39 -18.70
N GLN A 140 3.03 11.84 -18.52
CA GLN A 140 4.19 10.98 -18.27
C GLN A 140 4.02 10.17 -16.99
N PHE A 141 3.53 10.82 -15.93
CA PHE A 141 3.22 10.16 -14.67
C PHE A 141 2.18 9.05 -14.84
N LEU A 142 1.03 9.36 -15.45
CA LEU A 142 -0.05 8.39 -15.66
C LEU A 142 0.38 7.24 -16.56
N GLN A 143 1.27 7.47 -17.52
CA GLN A 143 1.85 6.40 -18.34
C GLN A 143 2.76 5.49 -17.50
N MET A 144 3.65 6.06 -16.68
CA MET A 144 4.50 5.29 -15.77
C MET A 144 3.65 4.45 -14.81
N GLU A 145 2.64 5.05 -14.19
CA GLU A 145 1.72 4.37 -13.28
C GLU A 145 1.07 3.16 -13.94
N ARG A 146 0.52 3.31 -15.16
CA ARG A 146 -0.06 2.17 -15.90
C ARG A 146 0.93 1.04 -16.12
N HIS A 147 2.20 1.36 -16.44
CA HIS A 147 3.24 0.35 -16.60
C HIS A 147 3.58 -0.33 -15.28
N ALA A 148 3.65 0.42 -14.17
CA ALA A 148 3.92 -0.12 -12.84
C ALA A 148 2.78 -1.05 -12.38
N THR A 149 1.53 -0.61 -12.53
CA THR A 149 0.34 -1.41 -12.23
C THR A 149 0.27 -2.67 -13.07
N GLY A 150 0.52 -2.58 -14.38
CA GLY A 150 0.56 -3.76 -15.27
C GLY A 150 1.62 -4.76 -14.84
N PHE A 151 2.84 -4.29 -14.54
CA PHE A 151 3.92 -5.13 -14.07
C PHE A 151 3.61 -5.79 -12.72
N TYR A 152 3.02 -5.06 -11.78
CA TYR A 152 2.54 -5.60 -10.51
C TYR A 152 1.55 -6.75 -10.71
N ILE A 153 0.53 -6.52 -11.52
CA ILE A 153 -0.52 -7.52 -11.80
C ILE A 153 0.08 -8.77 -12.44
N ASP A 154 0.93 -8.60 -13.45
CA ASP A 154 1.58 -9.72 -14.15
C ASP A 154 2.47 -10.53 -13.20
N CYS A 155 3.28 -9.86 -12.38
CA CYS A 155 4.11 -10.50 -11.37
C CYS A 155 3.25 -11.23 -10.33
N PHE A 156 2.23 -10.58 -9.78
CA PHE A 156 1.39 -11.18 -8.76
C PHE A 156 0.64 -12.41 -9.29
N PHE A 157 0.02 -12.29 -10.47
CA PHE A 157 -0.69 -13.39 -11.11
C PHE A 157 0.24 -14.56 -11.41
N LYS A 158 1.45 -14.29 -11.89
CA LYS A 158 2.45 -15.33 -12.18
C LYS A 158 2.86 -16.13 -10.95
N TYR A 159 3.02 -15.49 -9.79
CA TYR A 159 3.53 -16.15 -8.58
C TYR A 159 2.42 -16.72 -7.68
N PHE A 160 1.25 -16.07 -7.62
CA PHE A 160 0.16 -16.46 -6.74
C PHE A 160 -1.06 -17.05 -7.46
N GLY A 161 -1.09 -17.01 -8.81
CA GLY A 161 -2.14 -17.65 -9.61
C GLY A 161 -3.51 -16.97 -9.56
N ARG A 162 -3.59 -15.73 -9.08
CA ARG A 162 -4.82 -14.93 -8.99
C ARG A 162 -4.55 -13.45 -9.24
N VAL A 163 -5.62 -12.69 -9.47
CA VAL A 163 -5.53 -11.22 -9.59
C VAL A 163 -5.22 -10.61 -8.21
N PRO A 164 -4.32 -9.62 -8.11
CA PRO A 164 -4.08 -8.91 -6.86
C PRO A 164 -5.22 -7.95 -6.51
N ILE A 165 -5.25 -7.54 -5.25
CA ILE A 165 -6.02 -6.39 -4.79
C ILE A 165 -5.31 -5.13 -5.30
N LEU A 166 -6.07 -4.14 -5.76
CA LEU A 166 -5.53 -2.85 -6.18
C LEU A 166 -5.87 -1.78 -5.13
N PRO A 167 -4.97 -0.79 -4.92
CA PRO A 167 -5.27 0.37 -4.10
C PRO A 167 -6.54 1.06 -4.58
N ARG A 168 -7.35 1.54 -3.64
CA ARG A 168 -8.65 2.17 -3.96
C ARG A 168 -8.88 3.41 -3.14
N ALA A 169 -9.54 4.38 -3.75
CA ALA A 169 -10.05 5.55 -3.04
C ALA A 169 -11.32 5.19 -2.26
N LEU A 170 -11.48 5.80 -1.08
CA LEU A 170 -12.74 5.85 -0.35
C LEU A 170 -13.63 6.92 -1.00
N ALA A 171 -14.85 6.54 -1.38
CA ALA A 171 -15.73 7.37 -2.20
C ALA A 171 -16.30 8.59 -1.47
N HIS A 172 -16.49 8.47 -0.16
CA HIS A 172 -16.89 9.56 0.72
C HIS A 172 -15.70 10.04 1.55
N PRO A 173 -15.73 11.27 2.09
CA PRO A 173 -14.73 11.74 3.04
C PRO A 173 -14.60 10.74 4.20
N PRO A 174 -13.38 10.47 4.70
CA PRO A 174 -13.23 9.64 5.87
C PRO A 174 -13.97 10.29 7.05
N PRO A 175 -14.59 9.50 7.94
CA PRO A 175 -15.30 10.01 9.11
C PRO A 175 -14.38 10.72 10.12
N PHE A 176 -13.05 10.67 9.91
CA PHE A 176 -12.04 11.33 10.74
C PHE A 176 -11.19 12.29 9.90
N GLU A 177 -11.24 13.58 10.23
CA GLU A 177 -10.30 14.59 9.72
C GLU A 177 -9.07 14.64 10.63
N GLY A 178 -8.09 13.75 10.38
CA GLY A 178 -6.76 13.85 10.97
C GLY A 178 -5.80 14.55 9.99
N PRO A 179 -4.90 15.44 10.44
CA PRO A 179 -3.90 16.04 9.56
C PRO A 179 -2.79 15.03 9.30
N THR A 180 -2.99 14.08 8.38
CA THR A 180 -1.88 13.30 7.86
C THR A 180 -1.05 14.22 6.97
N PRO A 181 0.23 14.50 7.31
CA PRO A 181 1.06 15.37 6.49
C PRO A 181 1.22 14.74 5.11
N LEU A 182 0.90 15.52 4.07
CA LEU A 182 1.08 15.11 2.68
C LEU A 182 2.57 14.89 2.42
N ARG A 183 2.89 13.83 1.67
CA ARG A 183 4.25 13.62 1.20
C ARG A 183 4.63 14.77 0.26
N PRO A 184 5.77 15.45 0.49
CA PRO A 184 6.09 16.65 -0.28
C PRO A 184 6.28 16.33 -1.77
N THR A 185 5.76 17.21 -2.62
CA THR A 185 6.07 17.25 -4.06
C THR A 185 6.59 18.63 -4.41
N LEU A 186 7.71 18.72 -5.12
CA LEU A 186 8.30 20.00 -5.49
C LEU A 186 7.98 20.36 -6.94
N LEU A 187 7.37 21.53 -7.15
CA LEU A 187 7.24 22.14 -8.46
C LEU A 187 8.62 22.57 -8.94
N SER A 188 8.99 22.13 -10.14
CA SER A 188 10.20 22.63 -10.79
C SER A 188 10.02 24.09 -11.22
N ASN A 189 11.11 24.73 -11.64
CA ASN A 189 11.05 26.07 -12.23
C ASN A 189 10.25 26.14 -13.55
N CYS A 190 9.90 24.99 -14.13
CA CYS A 190 9.04 24.88 -15.31
C CYS A 190 7.59 24.61 -14.89
N PRO A 191 6.62 25.45 -15.30
CA PRO A 191 5.21 25.23 -14.97
C PRO A 191 4.72 23.85 -15.42
N GLY A 192 4.02 23.14 -14.53
CA GLY A 192 3.44 21.81 -14.82
C GLY A 192 4.44 20.65 -14.77
N ILE A 193 5.72 20.90 -14.46
CA ILE A 193 6.72 19.87 -14.28
C ILE A 193 7.05 19.73 -12.80
N TYR A 194 6.95 18.50 -12.29
CA TYR A 194 7.16 18.16 -10.89
C TYR A 194 8.41 17.31 -10.74
N MET A 195 9.10 17.46 -9.61
CA MET A 195 10.33 16.74 -9.30
C MET A 195 10.05 15.59 -8.33
N ASP A 196 10.59 14.42 -8.65
CA ASP A 196 10.58 13.27 -7.75
C ASP A 196 11.50 13.52 -6.55
N LEU A 197 10.92 13.60 -5.35
CA LEU A 197 11.69 13.77 -4.11
C LEU A 197 12.08 12.45 -3.46
N THR A 198 11.54 11.32 -3.91
CA THR A 198 11.69 10.03 -3.21
C THR A 198 13.13 9.55 -3.13
N GLN A 199 13.96 9.91 -4.11
CA GLN A 199 15.38 9.58 -4.14
C GLN A 199 16.21 10.18 -2.99
N TRP A 200 15.70 11.20 -2.29
CA TRP A 200 16.37 11.82 -1.14
C TRP A 200 15.83 11.33 0.20
N GLU A 201 14.74 10.57 0.20
CA GLU A 201 14.09 10.07 1.41
C GLU A 201 14.71 8.76 1.91
N ASP A 202 15.60 8.12 1.13
CA ASP A 202 16.33 6.92 1.55
C ASP A 202 17.59 7.23 2.40
N CYS A 203 17.96 8.51 2.51
CA CYS A 203 19.22 8.97 3.10
C CYS A 203 19.12 9.35 4.59
N GLU A 204 17.91 9.39 5.15
CA GLU A 204 17.67 9.66 6.58
C GLU A 204 17.38 8.36 7.36
#